data_AF-A0A1C6GWF5-F1
#
_entry.id   AF-A0A1C6GWF5-F1
#
_cell.length_a   1.000
_cell.length_b   1.000
_cell.length_c   1.000
_cell.angle_alpha   90.00
_cell.angle_beta   90.00
_cell.angle_gamma   90.00
#
_symmetry.space_group_name_H-M   'P 1'
#
loop_
_entity.id
_entity.type
_entity.pdbx_description
1 polymer ?
#
loop_
_entity_poly.entity_id
_entity_poly.type
_entity_poly.pdbx_seq_one_letter_code
_entity_poly.pdbx_strand_id
1 'polypeptide(L)'
;MNITNVTVTKVAEESTENADYQLEYSIVNDALTRVHASIRKKDTDGSGNAPQIGIIYMEQGVISCNIPMGEPLAPLFHDFDTMIDEIKKSNVQNA
;
A
#
# COMPACT_ATOMS: atom_id res chain seq x y z
N MET A 1 -14.94 28.37 -13.09
CA MET A 1 -13.66 27.86 -12.57
C MET A 1 -13.27 26.68 -13.43
N ASN A 2 -12.01 26.59 -13.87
CA ASN A 2 -11.52 25.47 -14.68
C ASN A 2 -10.57 24.62 -13.82
N ILE A 3 -10.94 23.37 -13.55
CA ILE A 3 -10.09 22.43 -12.84
C ILE A 3 -9.13 21.81 -13.85
N THR A 4 -7.83 21.91 -13.61
CA THR A 4 -6.78 21.38 -14.50
C THR A 4 -6.15 20.08 -14.00
N ASN A 5 -6.28 19.79 -12.71
CA ASN A 5 -5.74 18.58 -12.09
C ASN A 5 -6.46 18.28 -10.78
N VAL A 6 -6.70 16.99 -10.50
CA VAL A 6 -7.22 16.52 -9.21
C VAL A 6 -6.26 15.51 -8.64
N THR A 7 -5.83 15.73 -7.40
CA THR A 7 -5.02 14.78 -6.63
C THR A 7 -5.78 14.38 -5.37
N VAL A 8 -5.92 13.09 -5.14
CA VAL A 8 -6.53 12.51 -3.93
C VAL A 8 -5.50 11.65 -3.22
N THR A 9 -5.22 11.97 -1.96
CA THR A 9 -4.40 11.12 -1.08
C THR A 9 -5.31 10.39 -0.12
N LYS A 10 -5.13 9.07 0.00
CA LYS A 10 -5.88 8.21 0.90
C LYS A 10 -4.92 7.44 1.79
N VAL A 11 -5.36 7.18 3.02
CA VAL A 11 -4.69 6.28 3.96
C VAL A 11 -5.60 5.08 4.19
N ALA A 12 -5.03 3.89 4.17
CA ALA A 12 -5.73 2.63 4.42
C ALA A 12 -4.87 1.73 5.31
N GLU A 13 -5.54 0.80 5.99
CA GLU A 13 -4.90 -0.26 6.76
C GLU A 13 -5.47 -1.59 6.29
N GLU A 14 -4.60 -2.59 6.16
CA GLU A 14 -4.97 -3.93 5.71
C GLU A 14 -4.25 -4.98 6.56
N SER A 15 -4.91 -6.08 6.85
CA SER A 15 -4.42 -7.11 7.76
C SER A 15 -4.55 -8.47 7.09
N THR A 16 -3.42 -9.04 6.67
CA THR A 16 -3.37 -10.32 5.94
C THR A 16 -2.91 -11.45 6.85
N GLU A 17 -2.79 -12.67 6.31
CA GLU A 17 -2.12 -13.77 7.03
C GLU A 17 -0.61 -13.53 7.22
N ASN A 18 0.03 -12.73 6.35
CA ASN A 18 1.49 -12.57 6.34
C ASN A 18 1.97 -11.37 7.16
N ALA A 19 1.24 -10.26 7.12
CA ALA A 19 1.64 -9.00 7.74
C ALA A 19 0.46 -8.03 7.90
N ASP A 20 0.70 -6.97 8.67
CA ASP A 20 -0.20 -5.82 8.77
C ASP A 20 0.40 -4.66 7.97
N TYR A 21 -0.44 -4.01 7.17
CA TYR A 21 -0.04 -2.97 6.24
C TYR A 21 -0.71 -1.65 6.58
N GLN A 22 0.06 -0.58 6.48
CA GLN A 22 -0.48 0.78 6.44
C GLN A 22 -0.08 1.40 5.11
N LEU A 23 -1.07 1.74 4.30
CA LEU A 23 -0.89 2.28 2.95
C LEU A 23 -1.23 3.75 2.93
N GLU A 24 -0.36 4.53 2.30
CA GLU A 24 -0.67 5.88 1.82
C GLU A 24 -0.54 5.88 0.31
N TYR A 25 -1.60 6.29 -0.40
CA TYR A 25 -1.59 6.27 -1.86
C TYR A 25 -2.23 7.50 -2.47
N SER A 26 -1.74 7.89 -3.64
CA SER A 26 -2.23 9.06 -4.37
C SER A 26 -2.76 8.71 -5.76
N ILE A 27 -3.90 9.30 -6.07
CA ILE A 27 -4.57 9.18 -7.36
C ILE A 27 -4.53 10.57 -8.00
N VAL A 28 -4.01 10.66 -9.22
CA VAL A 28 -3.97 11.89 -10.00
C VAL A 28 -4.76 11.66 -11.27
N ASN A 29 -5.83 12.44 -11.47
CA ASN A 29 -6.75 12.29 -12.61
C ASN A 29 -7.14 10.82 -12.83
N ASP A 30 -7.65 10.19 -11.77
CA ASP A 30 -8.13 8.80 -11.73
C ASP A 30 -7.06 7.71 -11.93
N ALA A 31 -5.79 8.09 -12.12
CA ALA A 31 -4.67 7.16 -12.18
C ALA A 31 -3.96 7.03 -10.83
N LEU A 32 -3.77 5.79 -10.36
CA LEU A 32 -2.93 5.50 -9.19
C LEU A 32 -1.47 5.80 -9.53
N THR A 33 -0.88 6.79 -8.86
CA THR A 33 0.45 7.33 -9.19
C THR A 33 1.53 6.93 -8.19
N ARG A 34 1.15 6.85 -6.90
CA ARG A 34 2.05 6.51 -5.80
C ARG A 34 1.34 5.60 -4.80
N VAL A 35 2.06 4.63 -4.26
CA VAL A 35 1.67 3.82 -3.12
C VAL A 35 2.87 3.65 -2.20
N HIS A 36 2.70 4.00 -0.93
CA HIS A 36 3.66 3.76 0.13
C HIS A 36 3.03 2.79 1.13
N ALA A 37 3.45 1.52 1.08
CA ALA A 37 2.99 0.49 2.00
C ALA A 37 4.05 0.24 3.08
N SER A 38 3.74 0.64 4.32
CA SER A 38 4.51 0.26 5.50
C SER A 38 4.08 -1.13 5.95
N ILE A 39 5.06 -2.02 6.11
CA ILE A 39 4.83 -3.42 6.50
C ILE A 39 5.21 -3.57 7.96
N ARG A 40 4.26 -3.99 8.79
CA ARG A 40 4.49 -4.39 10.19
C ARG A 40 4.36 -5.90 10.29
N LYS A 41 5.08 -6.50 11.25
CA LYS A 41 4.81 -7.89 11.62
C LYS A 41 3.34 -8.03 11.99
N LYS A 42 2.82 -9.24 11.80
CA LYS A 42 1.48 -9.56 12.26
C LYS A 42 1.38 -9.31 13.75
N ASP A 43 0.45 -8.46 14.15
CA ASP A 43 0.14 -8.23 15.55
C ASP A 43 -0.65 -9.42 16.10
N THR A 44 0.06 -10.38 16.67
CA THR A 44 -0.54 -11.59 17.24
C THR A 44 -1.07 -11.38 18.66
N ASP A 45 -0.65 -10.32 19.35
CA ASP A 45 -1.02 -10.04 20.74
C ASP A 45 -2.01 -8.87 20.89
N GLY A 46 -2.33 -8.18 19.79
CA GLY A 46 -3.27 -7.07 19.74
C GLY A 46 -2.75 -5.81 20.44
N SER A 47 -1.44 -5.72 20.67
CA SER A 47 -0.81 -4.61 21.38
C SER A 47 -0.75 -3.33 20.55
N GLY A 48 -0.96 -3.41 19.23
CA GLY A 48 -0.77 -2.32 18.27
C GLY A 48 0.69 -1.93 18.06
N ASN A 49 1.65 -2.65 18.67
CA ASN A 49 3.07 -2.31 18.70
C ASN A 49 3.93 -3.24 17.86
N ALA A 50 3.32 -3.96 16.90
CA ALA A 50 4.06 -4.86 16.05
C ALA A 50 5.15 -4.08 15.26
N PRO A 51 6.40 -4.57 15.27
CA PRO A 51 7.51 -3.83 14.68
C PRO A 51 7.34 -3.69 13.17
N GLN A 52 7.73 -2.53 12.65
CA GLN A 52 7.85 -2.33 11.21
C GLN A 52 9.00 -3.18 10.65
N ILE A 53 8.71 -3.99 9.65
CA ILE A 53 9.66 -4.90 8.97
C ILE A 53 9.95 -4.50 7.54
N GLY A 54 9.41 -3.38 7.06
CA GLY A 54 9.86 -2.81 5.80
C GLY A 54 8.88 -1.84 5.20
N ILE A 55 9.21 -1.45 3.97
CA ILE A 55 8.34 -0.67 3.10
C ILE A 55 8.38 -1.24 1.68
N ILE A 56 7.23 -1.23 1.01
CA ILE A 56 7.12 -1.34 -0.44
C ILE A 56 6.59 -0.01 -0.97
N TYR A 57 7.28 0.53 -1.96
CA TYR A 57 7.01 1.82 -2.54
C TYR A 57 6.85 1.70 -4.05
N MET A 58 5.72 2.19 -4.56
CA MET A 58 5.46 2.32 -5.99
C MET A 58 5.33 3.79 -6.33
N GLU A 59 6.02 4.25 -7.36
CA GLU A 59 5.84 5.59 -7.95
C GLU A 59 6.21 5.58 -9.42
N GLN A 60 5.38 6.21 -10.26
CA GLN A 60 5.63 6.36 -11.70
C GLN A 60 5.96 5.04 -12.43
N GLY A 61 5.33 3.94 -11.99
CA GLY A 61 5.52 2.61 -12.59
C GLY A 61 6.78 1.87 -12.14
N VAL A 62 7.55 2.42 -11.19
CA VAL A 62 8.67 1.73 -10.55
C VAL A 62 8.26 1.26 -9.17
N ILE A 63 8.59 0.01 -8.85
CA ILE A 63 8.43 -0.57 -7.51
C ILE A 63 9.82 -0.70 -6.88
N SER A 64 9.95 -0.23 -5.66
CA SER A 64 11.14 -0.34 -4.82
C SER A 64 10.74 -0.84 -3.43
N CYS A 65 11.63 -1.51 -2.73
CA CYS A 65 11.38 -1.95 -1.36
C CYS A 65 12.62 -1.78 -0.49
N ASN A 66 12.38 -1.60 0.80
CA ASN A 66 13.41 -1.69 1.83
C ASN A 66 12.90 -2.66 2.89
N ILE A 67 13.32 -3.92 2.75
CA ILE A 67 12.90 -5.04 3.59
C ILE A 67 14.18 -5.77 4.03
N PRO A 68 14.35 -6.08 5.34
CA PRO A 68 15.50 -6.81 5.84
C PRO A 68 15.65 -8.19 5.19
N MET A 69 16.91 -8.62 5.05
CA MET A 69 17.21 -9.96 4.60
C MET A 69 16.68 -11.00 5.60
N GLY A 70 15.95 -12.00 5.10
CA GLY A 70 15.32 -13.05 5.92
C GLY A 70 13.80 -12.94 6.04
N GLU A 71 13.21 -11.78 5.72
CA GLU A 71 11.76 -11.66 5.60
C GLU A 71 11.25 -12.33 4.31
N PRO A 72 10.06 -12.96 4.33
CA PRO A 72 9.55 -13.70 3.19
C PRO A 72 9.02 -12.73 2.10
N LEU A 73 9.89 -12.35 1.16
CA LEU A 73 9.54 -11.35 0.14
C LEU A 73 8.33 -11.74 -0.73
N ALA A 74 8.27 -12.99 -1.20
CA ALA A 74 7.23 -13.45 -2.13
C ALA A 74 5.79 -13.22 -1.62
N PRO A 75 5.40 -13.63 -0.40
CA PRO A 75 4.05 -13.35 0.11
C PRO A 75 3.80 -11.85 0.32
N LEU A 76 4.80 -11.07 0.76
CA LEU A 76 4.63 -9.62 0.95
C LEU A 76 4.33 -8.90 -0.37
N PHE A 77 4.97 -9.32 -1.47
CA PHE A 77 4.66 -8.79 -2.81
C PHE A 77 3.30 -9.27 -3.32
N HIS A 78 2.88 -10.50 -3.00
CA HIS A 78 1.55 -10.99 -3.36
C HIS A 78 0.42 -10.20 -2.68
N ASP A 79 0.57 -9.93 -1.38
CA ASP A 79 -0.36 -9.07 -0.65
C ASP A 79 -0.40 -7.66 -1.26
N PHE A 80 0.78 -7.11 -1.58
CA PHE A 80 0.88 -5.80 -2.23
C PHE A 80 0.15 -5.75 -3.56
N ASP A 81 0.34 -6.73 -4.45
CA ASP A 81 -0.37 -6.80 -5.73
C ASP A 81 -1.89 -6.85 -5.53
N THR A 82 -2.36 -7.62 -4.55
CA THR A 82 -3.79 -7.72 -4.20
C THR A 82 -4.36 -6.37 -3.74
N MET A 83 -3.66 -5.67 -2.84
CA MET A 83 -4.07 -4.33 -2.37
C MET A 83 -4.08 -3.30 -3.50
N ILE A 84 -3.12 -3.35 -4.43
CA ILE A 84 -3.10 -2.48 -5.62
C ILE A 84 -4.33 -2.73 -6.50
N ASP A 85 -4.69 -3.98 -6.72
CA ASP A 85 -5.86 -4.33 -7.52
C ASP A 85 -7.17 -3.87 -6.87
N GLU A 86 -7.29 -3.97 -5.54
CA GLU A 86 -8.43 -3.46 -4.78
C GLU A 86 -8.53 -1.94 -4.83
N ILE A 87 -7.41 -1.23 -4.66
CA ILE A 87 -7.35 0.23 -4.79
C ILE A 87 -7.83 0.64 -6.19
N LYS A 88 -7.33 -0.02 -7.24
CA LYS A 88 -7.76 0.26 -8.62
C LYS A 88 -9.25 0.02 -8.83
N LYS A 89 -9.81 -1.08 -8.30
CA LYS A 89 -11.25 -1.39 -8.37
C LYS A 89 -12.11 -0.35 -7.64
N SER A 90 -11.70 0.07 -6.44
CA SER A 90 -12.44 1.06 -5.65
C SER A 90 -12.42 2.46 -6.26
N ASN A 91 -11.38 2.80 -7.03
CA ASN A 91 -11.32 4.07 -7.76
C ASN A 91 -12.29 4.12 -8.95
N VAL A 92 -12.55 2.99 -9.62
CA VAL A 92 -13.54 2.91 -10.71
C VAL A 92 -14.97 3.12 -10.20
N GLN A 93 -15.26 2.79 -8.94
CA GLN A 93 -16.61 2.91 -8.36
C GLN A 93 -16.95 4.31 -7.84
N ASN A 94 -15.98 5.23 -7.77
CA ASN A 94 -16.18 6.60 -7.28
C ASN A 94 -16.02 7.66 -8.40
N ALA A 95 -16.04 7.23 -9.67
CA ALA A 95 -15.99 8.08 -10.86
C ALA A 95 -17.36 8.21 -11.54
#